data_AF-A0A2E9UNP2-F1
#
_entry.id   AF-A0A2E9UNP2-F1
#
_cell.length_a   1.000
_cell.length_b   1.000
_cell.length_c   1.000
_cell.angle_alpha   90.00
_cell.angle_beta   90.00
_cell.angle_gamma   90.00
#
_symmetry.space_group_name_H-M   'P 1'
#
loop_
_entity.id
_entity.type
_entity.pdbx_description
1 polymer ?
#
loop_
_entity_poly.entity_id
_entity_poly.type
_entity_poly.pdbx_seq_one_letter_code
_entity_poly.pdbx_strand_id
1 'polypeptide(L)' 'FGFVTFSDEGPAQQAISEMNGTELDGRPIVVNEARDQAPRDGGGGYRGGGGGGGGGGGRRERW' A
#
# COMPACT_ATOMS: atom_id res chain seq x y z
N PHE A 1 -1.83 -7.14 11.48
CA PHE A 1 -0.46 -6.64 11.67
C PHE A 1 -0.45 -5.72 12.88
N GLY A 2 0.61 -5.78 13.69
CA GLY A 2 0.80 -4.91 14.83
C GLY A 2 2.29 -4.55 14.91
N PHE A 3 2.60 -3.43 15.54
CA PHE A 3 3.97 -2.99 15.75
C PHE A 3 4.25 -3.01 17.25
N VAL A 4 5.42 -3.54 17.60
CA VAL A 4 5.92 -3.53 18.98
C VAL A 4 7.21 -2.74 18.96
N THR A 5 7.28 -1.70 19.77
CA THR A 5 8.47 -0.86 19.92
C THR A 5 9.21 -1.30 21.17
N PHE A 6 10.49 -1.63 21.00
CA PHE A 6 11.41 -1.91 22.10
C PHE A 6 12.20 -0.64 22.44
N SER A 7 12.67 -0.53 23.69
CA SER A 7 13.56 0.58 24.10
C SER A 7 14.94 0.47 23.46
N ASP A 8 15.39 -0.76 23.17
CA ASP A 8 16.73 -1.08 22.69
C ASP A 8 16.68 -2.09 21.53
N GLU A 9 17.71 -2.07 20.68
CA GLU A 9 17.79 -2.95 19.50
C GLU A 9 18.10 -4.42 19.85
N GLY A 10 18.84 -4.67 20.93
CA GLY A 10 19.22 -6.03 21.35
C GLY A 10 18.02 -6.95 21.62
N PRO A 11 17.06 -6.53 22.48
CA PRO A 11 15.81 -7.27 22.71
C PRO A 11 14.97 -7.45 21.44
N ALA A 12 14.98 -6.48 20.51
CA ALA A 12 14.23 -6.58 19.27
C ALA A 12 14.75 -7.72 18.37
N GLN A 13 16.07 -7.89 18.26
CA GLN A 13 16.65 -8.99 17.48
C GLN A 13 16.38 -10.37 18.12
N GLN A 14 16.45 -10.47 19.44
CA GLN A 14 16.09 -11.71 20.15
C GLN A 14 14.63 -12.08 19.89
N ALA A 15 13.71 -11.12 20.00
CA ALA A 15 12.30 -11.36 19.71
C ALA A 15 12.06 -11.84 18.28
N ILE A 16 12.76 -11.28 17.28
CA ILE A 16 12.68 -11.77 15.89
C ILE A 16 13.16 -13.22 15.79
N SER A 17 14.30 -13.55 16.40
CA SER A 17 14.87 -14.91 16.31
C SER A 17 14.02 -15.96 17.02
N GLU A 18 13.40 -15.61 18.14
CA GLU A 18 12.67 -16.57 18.98
C GLU A 18 11.19 -16.68 18.63
N MET A 19 10.55 -15.58 18.20
CA MET A 19 9.10 -15.54 18.00
C MET A 19 8.67 -15.70 16.53
N ASN A 20 9.57 -15.46 15.57
CA ASN A 20 9.20 -15.61 14.16
C ASN A 20 8.87 -17.08 13.82
N GLY A 21 7.65 -17.33 13.36
CA GLY A 21 7.15 -18.67 13.05
C GLY A 21 6.59 -19.44 14.25
N THR A 22 6.57 -18.85 15.44
CA THR A 22 5.89 -19.44 16.61
C THR A 22 4.38 -19.32 16.50
N GLU A 23 3.66 -20.13 17.28
CA GLU A 23 2.21 -20.04 17.37
C GLU A 23 1.79 -19.04 18.46
N LEU A 24 0.96 -18.07 18.08
CA LEU A 24 0.29 -17.16 18.99
C LEU A 24 -1.23 -17.35 18.83
N ASP A 25 -1.91 -17.70 19.92
CA ASP A 25 -3.36 -17.94 19.92
C ASP A 25 -3.80 -18.97 18.85
N GLY A 26 -3.02 -20.05 18.71
CA GLY A 26 -3.28 -21.13 17.74
C GLY A 26 -3.02 -20.74 16.28
N ARG A 27 -2.32 -19.62 16.03
CA ARG A 27 -2.01 -19.15 14.67
C ARG A 27 -0.50 -18.87 14.55
N PRO A 28 0.16 -19.33 13.48
CA PRO A 28 1.55 -18.97 13.25
C PRO A 28 1.68 -17.46 13.00
N ILE A 29 2.64 -16.84 13.67
CA ILE A 29 2.97 -15.42 13.50
C ILE A 29 4.28 -15.23 12.74
N VAL A 30 4.40 -14.09 12.08
CA VAL A 30 5.64 -13.66 11.43
C VAL A 30 6.12 -12.41 12.14
N VAL A 31 7.38 -12.43 12.59
CA VAL A 31 8.02 -11.33 13.29
C VAL A 31 9.25 -10.92 12.51
N ASN A 32 9.32 -9.66 12.10
CA ASN A 32 10.42 -9.08 11.34
C ASN A 32 10.72 -7.68 11.86
N GLU A 33 11.89 -7.16 11.49
CA GLU A 33 12.24 -5.76 11.72
C GLU A 33 11.23 -4.83 11.04
N ALA A 34 10.68 -3.89 11.80
CA ALA A 34 9.73 -2.92 11.28
C ALA A 34 10.46 -1.96 10.33
N ARG A 35 10.01 -1.89 9.09
CA ARG A 35 10.51 -0.93 8.10
C ARG A 35 9.42 0.07 7.80
N ASP A 36 9.80 1.34 7.65
CA ASP A 36 8.89 2.37 7.17
C ASP A 36 8.29 1.91 5.86
N GLN A 37 6.96 2.00 5.76
CA GLN A 37 6.29 1.70 4.52
C GLN A 37 6.78 2.71 3.48
N ALA A 38 7.44 2.22 2.44
CA ALA A 38 7.90 3.06 1.34
C ALA A 38 6.73 3.96 0.89
N PRO A 39 7.00 5.25 0.61
CA PRO A 39 5.96 6.14 0.11
C PRO A 39 5.30 5.47 -1.08
N ARG A 40 3.97 5.34 -1.04
CA ARG A 40 3.19 4.87 -2.18
C ARG A 40 3.27 5.95 -3.25
N ASP A 41 4.32 5.92 -4.06
CA ASP A 41 4.39 6.61 -5.34
C ASP A 41 3.31 5.98 -6.25
N GLY A 42 2.07 6.43 -6.08
CA GLY A 42 0.91 5.85 -6.76
C GLY A 42 -0.38 6.62 -6.57
N GLY A 43 -0.34 7.83 -6.02
CA GLY A 43 -1.49 8.73 -5.90
C GLY A 43 -1.47 9.80 -6.98
N GLY A 44 -1.55 9.42 -8.26
CA GLY A 44 -1.48 10.36 -9.37
C GLY A 44 -2.03 9.77 -10.65
N GLY A 45 -3.27 9.31 -10.61
CA GLY A 45 -4.02 8.93 -11.81
C GLY A 45 -4.30 10.14 -12.69
N TYR A 46 -3.31 10.55 -13.49
CA TYR A 46 -3.51 11.39 -14.67
C TYR A 46 -3.01 10.64 -15.91
N ARG A 47 -3.43 9.37 -16.04
CA ARG A 47 -3.51 8.72 -17.35
C ARG A 47 -4.85 9.10 -17.99
N GLY A 48 -5.03 10.40 -18.22
CA GLY A 48 -5.99 10.91 -19.20
C GLY A 48 -5.36 10.74 -20.58
N GLY A 49 -5.33 9.49 -21.05
CA GLY A 49 -4.98 9.16 -22.43
C GLY A 49 -5.93 9.89 -23.39
N GLY A 50 -5.35 10.38 -24.48
CA GLY A 50 -6.07 11.15 -25.48
C GLY A 50 -7.13 10.37 -26.24
N GLY A 51 -7.66 11.03 -27.26
CA GLY A 51 -8.52 10.40 -28.25
C GLY A 51 -9.74 11.24 -28.53
N GLY A 52 -9.73 11.92 -29.68
CA GLY A 52 -10.89 12.62 -30.20
C GLY A 52 -12.06 11.69 -30.49
N GLY A 53 -13.22 12.29 -30.75
CA GLY A 53 -14.37 11.55 -31.24
C GLY A 53 -15.68 12.30 -31.08
N GLY A 54 -16.11 12.95 -32.17
CA GLY A 54 -17.49 12.88 -32.65
C GLY A 54 -18.62 13.40 -31.77
N GLY A 55 -19.14 14.57 -32.13
CA GLY A 55 -20.53 14.95 -31.89
C GLY A 55 -20.86 16.08 -32.88
N GLY A 56 -21.46 15.83 -34.05
CA GLY A 56 -22.70 15.08 -34.21
C GLY A 56 -23.87 15.98 -33.77
N GLY A 57 -24.37 16.84 -34.67
CA GLY A 57 -25.46 17.73 -34.30
C GLY A 57 -25.85 18.76 -35.37
N GLY A 58 -26.19 18.29 -36.57
CA GLY A 58 -26.89 19.13 -37.54
C GLY A 58 -28.19 19.71 -36.96
N ARG A 59 -28.41 21.00 -37.21
CA ARG A 59 -29.71 21.70 -37.19
C ARG A 59 -29.45 23.18 -37.49
N ARG A 60 -29.53 23.56 -38.77
CA ARG A 60 -30.70 24.19 -39.40
C ARG A 60 -30.73 25.71 -39.20
N GLU A 61 -30.28 26.41 -40.24
CA GLU A 61 -30.94 27.57 -40.84
C GLU A 61 -32.16 28.16 -40.09
N ARG A 62 -32.20 29.49 -39.94
CA ARG A 62 -33.12 30.41 -40.66
C ARG A 62 -33.65 31.58 -39.79
N TRP A 63 -33.61 32.76 -40.42
CA TRP A 63 -34.17 34.09 -40.08
C TRP A 63 -33.37 34.96 -39.11
#